data_AF-A0A958HNH4-F1
#
_entry.id   AF-A0A958HNH4-F1
#
_cell.length_a   1.000
_cell.length_b   1.000
_cell.length_c   1.000
_cell.angle_alpha   90.00
_cell.angle_beta   90.00
_cell.angle_gamma   90.00
#
_symmetry.space_group_name_H-M   'P 1'
#
loop_
_entity.id
_entity.type
_entity.pdbx_description
1 polymer ?
#
loop_
_entity_poly.entity_id
_entity_poly.type
_entity_poly.pdbx_seq_one_letter_code
_entity_poly.pdbx_strand_id
1 'polypeptide(L)'
;WARRRTCHYNAQSGRYTPFKEDDFYVPTIWRKQSKDNKQASEGVIDPAEADALTTEMLKHFDEGFALYERALAAGVAKEQARLFLPGFAVYYTWVVKTDVHNLMHFLSLRTASDAQEEIRVYAQAIYDHFFKPALPWTAEAFEKYVLRRE
;
A
#
# COMPACT_ATOMS: atom_id res chain seq x y z
N TRP A 1 6.00 2.29 2.69
CA TRP A 1 7.15 1.60 2.08
C TRP A 1 8.39 2.49 1.98
N ALA A 2 8.41 3.47 1.07
CA ALA A 2 9.56 4.28 0.65
C ALA A 2 10.30 5.11 1.73
N ARG A 3 9.77 5.18 2.96
CA ARG A 3 10.43 5.90 4.07
C ARG A 3 11.60 5.12 4.67
N ARG A 4 11.77 3.83 4.35
CA ARG A 4 12.98 3.08 4.73
C ARG A 4 14.10 3.36 3.74
N ARG A 5 14.95 4.32 4.10
CA ARG A 5 16.05 4.82 3.27
C ARG A 5 17.16 3.80 3.01
N THR A 6 17.22 2.73 3.80
CA THR A 6 18.22 1.67 3.70
C THR A 6 17.89 0.60 2.66
N CYS A 7 16.66 0.56 2.14
CA CYS A 7 16.32 -0.33 1.04
C CYS A 7 16.61 0.33 -0.31
N HIS A 8 16.85 -0.49 -1.33
CA HIS A 8 16.93 -0.07 -2.72
C HIS A 8 15.59 -0.31 -3.42
N TYR A 9 15.12 0.68 -4.16
CA TYR A 9 13.80 0.66 -4.80
C TYR A 9 13.94 0.87 -6.31
N ASN A 10 13.18 0.09 -7.07
CA ASN A 10 12.85 0.40 -8.46
C ASN A 10 11.32 0.27 -8.59
N ALA A 11 10.65 1.34 -9.02
CA ALA A 11 9.20 1.39 -9.09
C ALA A 11 8.74 1.61 -10.53
N GLN A 12 7.62 0.99 -10.89
CA GLN A 12 6.90 1.30 -12.12
C GLN A 12 6.67 2.80 -12.22
N SER A 13 6.94 3.36 -13.40
CA SER A 13 6.78 4.79 -13.67
C SER A 13 5.62 5.00 -14.64
N GLY A 14 4.60 5.71 -14.15
CA GLY A 14 3.47 6.18 -14.97
C GLY A 14 3.85 7.12 -16.12
N ARG A 15 5.12 7.54 -16.21
CA ARG A 15 5.65 8.31 -17.35
C ARG A 15 5.93 7.41 -18.56
N TYR A 16 6.28 6.15 -18.31
CA TYR A 16 6.70 5.21 -19.35
C TYR A 16 5.64 4.13 -19.59
N THR A 17 5.05 3.59 -18.52
CA THR A 17 4.10 2.48 -18.56
C THR A 17 2.69 3.00 -18.31
N PRO A 18 1.72 2.80 -19.24
CA PRO A 18 0.32 3.09 -18.99
C PRO A 18 -0.24 2.28 -17.82
N PHE A 19 -1.21 2.83 -17.10
CA PHE A 19 -1.96 2.10 -16.08
C PHE A 19 -3.14 1.36 -16.70
N LYS A 20 -3.66 0.34 -15.99
CA LYS A 20 -4.84 -0.43 -16.40
C LYS A 20 -6.06 0.02 -15.60
N GLU A 21 -7.24 -0.23 -16.16
CA GLU A 21 -8.54 0.17 -15.59
C GLU A 21 -8.80 -0.44 -14.21
N ASP A 22 -8.44 -1.70 -14.00
CA ASP A 22 -8.74 -2.40 -12.73
C ASP A 22 -7.59 -2.35 -11.70
N ASP A 23 -6.61 -1.46 -11.89
CA ASP A 23 -5.38 -1.43 -11.07
C ASP A 23 -5.49 -0.41 -9.92
N PHE A 24 -6.64 -0.38 -9.25
CA PHE A 24 -6.93 0.51 -8.11
C PHE A 24 -7.29 -0.27 -6.85
N TYR A 25 -6.79 0.19 -5.71
CA TYR A 25 -7.16 -0.32 -4.40
C TYR A 25 -8.55 0.15 -3.99
N VAL A 26 -9.41 -0.81 -3.65
CA VAL A 26 -10.74 -0.60 -3.08
C VAL A 26 -10.72 -1.19 -1.66
N PRO A 27 -10.86 -0.37 -0.60
CA PRO A 27 -10.93 -0.89 0.76
C PRO A 27 -12.20 -1.73 0.96
N THR A 28 -12.09 -2.81 1.74
CA THR A 28 -13.23 -3.64 2.15
C THR A 28 -14.03 -3.03 3.29
N ILE A 29 -13.40 -2.13 4.06
CA ILE A 29 -14.01 -1.41 5.18
C ILE A 29 -13.53 0.03 5.20
N TRP A 30 -14.41 0.94 5.61
CA TRP A 30 -14.08 2.33 5.85
C TRP A 30 -13.90 2.57 7.35
N ARG A 31 -12.70 3.00 7.74
CA ARG A 31 -12.29 3.16 9.14
C ARG A 31 -12.43 4.63 9.58
N LYS A 32 -12.66 4.88 10.87
CA LYS A 32 -12.64 6.25 11.41
C LYS A 32 -11.19 6.67 11.69
N GLN A 33 -10.94 7.98 11.71
CA GLN A 33 -9.66 8.52 12.15
C GLN A 33 -9.50 8.28 13.66
N SER A 34 -8.34 7.78 14.10
CA SER A 34 -8.08 7.60 15.53
C SER A 34 -7.97 8.95 16.26
N LYS A 35 -8.51 9.01 17.48
CA LYS A 35 -8.50 10.21 18.32
C LYS A 35 -7.13 10.51 18.93
N ASP A 36 -6.40 9.44 19.30
CA ASP A 36 -5.15 9.56 20.05
C ASP A 36 -3.91 9.47 19.13
N ASN A 37 -4.05 8.86 17.96
CA ASN A 37 -2.98 8.74 16.99
C ASN A 37 -3.39 9.27 15.61
N LYS A 38 -2.85 10.43 15.24
CA LYS A 38 -3.10 11.10 13.95
C LYS A 38 -2.66 10.30 12.72
N GLN A 39 -1.88 9.23 12.90
CA GLN A 39 -1.42 8.35 11.82
C GLN A 39 -2.15 7.00 11.79
N ALA A 40 -3.04 6.74 12.75
CA ALA A 40 -3.79 5.50 12.85
C ALA A 40 -5.27 5.71 12.56
N SER A 41 -5.96 4.59 12.32
CA SER A 41 -7.41 4.52 12.15
C SER A 41 -7.99 3.55 13.16
N GLU A 42 -9.25 3.73 13.52
CA GLU A 42 -9.94 2.91 14.51
C GLU A 42 -11.41 2.73 14.12
N GLY A 43 -12.01 1.63 14.57
CA GLY A 43 -13.41 1.30 14.31
C GLY A 43 -13.78 1.31 12.81
N VAL A 44 -15.09 1.29 12.57
CA VAL A 44 -15.67 1.41 11.22
C VAL A 44 -16.74 2.50 11.22
N ILE A 45 -16.98 3.10 10.07
CA ILE A 45 -18.14 3.99 9.85
C ILE A 45 -19.43 3.17 9.71
N ASP A 46 -20.55 3.86 9.59
CA ASP A 46 -21.85 3.22 9.36
C ASP A 46 -21.84 2.41 8.04
N PRO A 47 -22.38 1.19 8.00
CA PRO A 47 -22.36 0.36 6.79
C PRO A 47 -23.06 1.00 5.59
N ALA A 48 -24.19 1.69 5.77
CA ALA A 48 -24.89 2.31 4.65
C ALA A 48 -24.07 3.46 4.05
N GLU A 49 -23.40 4.24 4.91
CA GLU A 49 -22.47 5.28 4.48
C GLU A 49 -21.23 4.67 3.78
N ALA A 50 -20.70 3.56 4.30
CA ALA A 50 -19.58 2.84 3.69
C ALA A 50 -19.91 2.33 2.29
N ASP A 51 -21.10 1.79 2.08
CA ASP A 51 -21.57 1.32 0.77
C ASP A 51 -21.76 2.48 -0.21
N ALA A 52 -22.31 3.62 0.26
CA ALA A 52 -22.44 4.82 -0.54
C ALA A 52 -21.06 5.36 -0.97
N LEU A 53 -20.11 5.51 -0.04
CA LEU A 53 -18.75 5.96 -0.34
C LEU A 53 -18.01 5.01 -1.29
N THR A 54 -18.21 3.70 -1.15
CA THR A 54 -17.63 2.72 -2.07
C THR A 54 -18.18 2.90 -3.49
N THR A 55 -19.50 3.09 -3.62
CA THR A 55 -20.15 3.34 -4.92
C THR A 55 -19.64 4.64 -5.56
N GLU A 56 -19.54 5.72 -4.79
CA GLU A 56 -19.03 7.01 -5.26
C GLU A 56 -17.56 6.93 -5.68
N MET A 57 -16.73 6.22 -4.91
CA MET A 57 -15.32 6.02 -5.22
C MET A 57 -15.12 5.19 -6.49
N LEU A 58 -15.90 4.12 -6.69
CA LEU A 58 -15.84 3.33 -7.93
C LEU A 58 -16.23 4.16 -9.14
N LYS A 59 -17.32 4.93 -9.04
CA LYS A 59 -17.71 5.87 -10.10
C LYS A 59 -16.61 6.89 -10.41
N HIS A 60 -15.94 7.41 -9.37
CA HIS A 60 -14.81 8.32 -9.54
C HIS A 60 -13.63 7.66 -10.28
N PHE A 61 -13.34 6.39 -9.99
CA PHE A 61 -12.27 5.63 -10.66
C PHE A 61 -12.59 5.46 -12.15
N ASP A 62 -13.81 5.05 -12.48
CA ASP A 62 -14.27 4.87 -13.86
C ASP A 62 -14.20 6.19 -14.65
N GLU A 63 -14.71 7.28 -14.08
CA GLU A 63 -14.66 8.61 -14.70
C GLU A 63 -13.21 9.10 -14.90
N GLY A 64 -12.36 8.93 -13.89
CA GLY A 64 -10.95 9.29 -13.95
C GLY A 64 -10.19 8.50 -15.02
N PHE A 65 -10.48 7.20 -15.13
CA PHE A 65 -9.87 6.34 -16.15
C PHE A 65 -10.33 6.71 -17.56
N ALA A 66 -11.63 6.96 -17.77
CA ALA A 66 -12.15 7.41 -19.06
C ALA A 66 -11.52 8.75 -19.52
N LEU A 67 -11.30 9.68 -18.58
CA LEU A 67 -10.60 10.95 -18.86
C LEU A 67 -9.11 10.72 -19.19
N TYR A 68 -8.46 9.79 -18.49
CA TYR A 68 -7.08 9.37 -18.78
C TYR A 68 -6.94 8.83 -20.20
N GLU A 69 -7.80 7.89 -20.60
CA GLU A 69 -7.80 7.31 -21.95
C GLU A 69 -8.09 8.36 -23.02
N ARG A 70 -9.08 9.23 -22.79
CA ARG A 70 -9.37 10.35 -23.69
C ARG A 70 -8.15 11.26 -23.87
N ALA A 71 -7.45 11.58 -22.79
CA ALA A 71 -6.25 12.43 -22.85
C ALA A 71 -5.14 11.76 -23.66
N LEU A 72 -4.91 10.46 -23.46
CA LEU A 72 -3.96 9.69 -24.27
C LEU A 72 -4.36 9.67 -25.75
N ALA A 73 -5.63 9.44 -26.06
CA ALA A 73 -6.15 9.44 -27.42
C ALA A 73 -6.00 10.82 -28.11
N ALA A 74 -6.04 11.90 -27.34
CA ALA A 74 -5.78 13.26 -27.80
C ALA A 74 -4.28 13.58 -27.97
N GLY A 75 -3.37 12.63 -27.72
CA GLY A 75 -1.93 12.82 -27.86
C GLY A 75 -1.25 13.51 -26.67
N VAL A 76 -1.94 13.63 -25.52
CA VAL A 76 -1.34 14.20 -24.29
C VAL A 76 -0.23 13.29 -23.79
N ALA A 77 0.88 13.88 -23.31
CA ALA A 77 1.97 13.13 -22.73
C ALA A 77 1.50 12.27 -21.53
N LYS A 78 1.98 11.03 -21.42
CA LYS A 78 1.58 10.08 -20.35
C LYS A 78 1.72 10.66 -18.94
N GLU A 79 2.76 11.47 -18.70
CA GLU A 79 3.01 12.07 -17.40
C GLU A 79 1.99 13.15 -16.99
N GLN A 80 1.29 13.74 -17.96
CA GLN A 80 0.18 14.66 -17.76
C GLN A 80 -1.16 13.93 -17.79
N ALA A 81 -1.36 12.96 -18.70
CA ALA A 81 -2.58 12.18 -18.77
C ALA A 81 -2.88 11.48 -17.42
N ARG A 82 -1.86 10.92 -16.77
CA ARG A 82 -2.00 10.25 -15.46
C ARG A 82 -2.52 11.15 -14.32
N LEU A 83 -2.59 12.47 -14.51
CA LEU A 83 -3.15 13.39 -13.51
C LEU A 83 -4.65 13.15 -13.30
N PHE A 84 -5.34 12.50 -14.24
CA PHE A 84 -6.74 12.10 -14.09
C PHE A 84 -6.95 10.84 -13.24
N LEU A 85 -5.88 10.10 -12.92
CA LEU A 85 -5.99 8.85 -12.17
C LEU A 85 -6.01 9.09 -10.65
N PRO A 86 -6.73 8.26 -9.87
CA PRO A 86 -6.76 8.35 -8.40
C PRO A 86 -5.41 7.91 -7.79
N GLY A 87 -4.45 8.84 -7.72
CA GLY A 87 -3.04 8.54 -7.45
C GLY A 87 -2.72 7.79 -6.15
N PHE A 88 -3.59 7.87 -5.12
CA PHE A 88 -3.43 7.12 -3.87
C PHE A 88 -4.10 5.74 -3.87
N ALA A 89 -4.98 5.47 -4.83
CA ALA A 89 -5.60 4.17 -5.02
C ALA A 89 -4.86 3.35 -6.09
N VAL A 90 -4.18 4.00 -7.05
CA VAL A 90 -3.39 3.32 -8.09
C VAL A 90 -2.38 2.35 -7.49
N TYR A 91 -2.42 1.10 -7.95
CA TYR A 91 -1.38 0.13 -7.68
C TYR A 91 -0.10 0.46 -8.46
N TYR A 92 1.03 0.28 -7.79
CA TYR A 92 2.34 0.36 -8.40
C TYR A 92 3.11 -0.92 -8.12
N THR A 93 3.75 -1.45 -9.15
CA THR A 93 4.69 -2.57 -8.97
C THR A 93 6.07 -2.04 -8.60
N TRP A 94 6.65 -2.55 -7.52
CA TRP A 94 7.96 -2.16 -7.02
C TRP A 94 8.85 -3.40 -6.87
N VAL A 95 10.09 -3.30 -7.33
CA VAL A 95 11.16 -4.23 -6.99
C VAL A 95 11.98 -3.61 -5.87
N VAL A 96 12.15 -4.37 -4.79
CA VAL A 96 12.71 -3.88 -3.53
C VAL A 96 13.79 -4.82 -3.07
N LYS A 97 14.99 -4.29 -2.82
CA LYS A 97 16.12 -5.04 -2.29
C LYS A 97 16.53 -4.47 -0.94
N THR A 98 16.74 -5.33 0.04
CA THR A 98 17.21 -4.97 1.38
C THR A 98 17.98 -6.14 1.99
N ASP A 99 18.88 -5.87 2.93
CA ASP A 99 19.50 -6.90 3.76
C ASP A 99 18.57 -7.33 4.91
N VAL A 100 18.91 -8.46 5.54
CA VAL A 100 18.12 -9.08 6.61
C VAL A 100 17.99 -8.17 7.84
N HIS A 101 19.04 -7.43 8.20
CA HIS A 101 19.00 -6.55 9.37
C HIS A 101 18.01 -5.41 9.16
N ASN A 102 18.08 -4.75 8.01
CA ASN A 102 17.14 -3.69 7.64
C ASN A 102 15.72 -4.22 7.41
N LEU A 103 15.58 -5.45 6.91
CA LEU A 103 14.28 -6.12 6.77
C LEU A 103 13.63 -6.37 8.14
N MET A 104 14.37 -6.87 9.13
CA MET A 104 13.87 -7.04 10.49
C MET A 104 13.37 -5.72 11.08
N HIS A 105 14.11 -4.63 10.89
CA HIS A 105 13.67 -3.30 11.33
C HIS A 105 12.44 -2.79 10.57
N PHE A 106 12.32 -3.07 9.27
CA PHE A 106 11.09 -2.80 8.52
C PHE A 106 9.92 -3.58 9.12
N LEU A 107 10.07 -4.88 9.33
CA LEU A 107 9.03 -5.76 9.83
C LEU A 107 8.58 -5.33 11.23
N SER A 108 9.51 -5.05 12.15
CA SER A 108 9.15 -4.64 13.52
C SER A 108 8.28 -3.39 13.57
N LEU A 109 8.44 -2.47 12.60
CA LEU A 109 7.67 -1.24 12.53
C LEU A 109 6.44 -1.34 11.63
N ARG A 110 6.35 -2.37 10.78
CA ARG A 110 5.26 -2.53 9.82
C ARG A 110 4.33 -3.69 10.14
N THR A 111 4.65 -4.53 11.12
CA THR A 111 3.68 -5.46 11.72
C THR A 111 3.04 -4.89 12.98
N ALA A 112 3.59 -3.82 13.54
CA ALA A 112 3.06 -3.11 14.70
C ALA A 112 1.59 -2.68 14.49
N SER A 113 0.78 -2.75 15.54
CA SER A 113 -0.67 -2.51 15.48
C SER A 113 -1.04 -1.06 15.13
N ASP A 114 -0.16 -0.11 15.40
CA ASP A 114 -0.31 1.31 15.08
C ASP A 114 0.07 1.66 13.64
N ALA A 115 0.65 0.72 12.89
CA ALA A 115 0.87 0.88 11.46
C ALA A 115 -0.45 0.69 10.70
N GLN A 116 -0.60 1.45 9.61
CA GLN A 116 -1.73 1.32 8.69
C GLN A 116 -1.90 -0.15 8.23
N GLU A 117 -3.14 -0.64 8.23
CA GLU A 117 -3.47 -2.05 7.95
C GLU A 117 -2.91 -2.52 6.59
N GLU A 118 -3.03 -1.69 5.56
CA GLU A 118 -2.59 -2.06 4.20
C GLU A 118 -1.10 -2.44 4.18
N ILE A 119 -0.21 -1.68 4.85
CA ILE A 119 1.22 -2.03 4.90
C ILE A 119 1.50 -3.21 5.83
N ARG A 120 0.65 -3.44 6.84
CA ARG A 120 0.75 -4.62 7.73
C ARG A 120 0.48 -5.90 6.97
N VAL A 121 -0.50 -5.93 6.08
CA VAL A 121 -0.79 -7.09 5.21
C VAL A 121 0.43 -7.47 4.39
N TYR A 122 1.09 -6.49 3.74
CA TYR A 122 2.35 -6.75 3.02
C TYR A 122 3.49 -7.22 3.94
N ALA A 123 3.66 -6.59 5.11
CA ALA A 123 4.70 -6.98 6.05
C ALA A 123 4.51 -8.41 6.56
N GLN A 124 3.27 -8.80 6.84
CA GLN A 124 2.92 -10.14 7.28
C GLN A 124 3.18 -11.17 6.17
N ALA A 125 2.76 -10.88 4.93
CA ALA A 125 3.05 -11.74 3.79
C ALA A 125 4.56 -11.92 3.56
N ILE A 126 5.36 -10.84 3.69
CA ILE A 126 6.83 -10.92 3.62
C ILE A 126 7.37 -11.82 4.73
N TYR A 127 6.86 -11.67 5.95
CA TYR A 127 7.31 -12.45 7.09
C TYR A 127 7.01 -13.94 6.92
N ASP A 128 5.75 -14.28 6.66
CA ASP A 128 5.25 -15.66 6.64
C ASP A 128 5.72 -16.45 5.42
N HIS A 129 5.74 -15.83 4.25
CA HIS A 129 6.01 -16.54 2.99
C HIS A 129 7.45 -16.48 2.53
N PHE A 130 8.26 -15.55 3.04
CA PHE A 130 9.64 -15.36 2.57
C PHE A 130 10.67 -15.35 3.70
N PHE A 131 10.53 -14.45 4.68
CA PHE A 131 11.53 -14.27 5.74
C PHE A 131 11.66 -15.50 6.63
N LYS A 132 10.54 -15.97 7.21
CA LYS A 132 10.53 -17.12 8.13
C LYS A 132 10.90 -18.44 7.44
N PRO A 133 10.39 -18.76 6.23
CA PRO A 133 10.80 -19.95 5.51
C PRO A 133 12.28 -19.95 5.11
N ALA A 134 12.83 -18.80 4.71
CA ALA A 134 14.23 -18.71 4.27
C ALA A 134 15.23 -18.66 5.44
N LEU A 135 14.84 -18.06 6.58
CA LEU A 135 15.73 -17.78 7.71
C LEU A 135 15.11 -18.19 9.06
N PRO A 136 14.79 -19.48 9.28
CA PRO A 136 13.97 -19.92 10.42
C PRO A 136 14.59 -19.59 11.78
N TRP A 137 15.90 -19.80 11.97
CA TRP A 137 16.57 -19.50 13.24
C TRP A 137 16.65 -17.99 13.51
N THR A 138 16.87 -17.18 12.46
CA THR A 138 16.84 -15.72 12.59
C THR A 138 15.43 -15.25 12.93
N ALA A 139 14.40 -15.85 12.32
CA ALA A 139 13.01 -15.54 12.60
C ALA A 139 12.62 -15.86 14.05
N GLU A 140 13.04 -17.02 14.57
CA GLU A 140 12.84 -17.39 15.98
C GLU A 140 13.50 -16.39 16.93
N ALA A 141 14.77 -16.05 16.69
CA ALA A 141 15.48 -15.05 17.49
C ALA A 141 14.82 -13.66 17.39
N PHE A 142 14.39 -13.26 16.20
CA PHE A 142 13.71 -11.99 15.97
C PHE A 142 12.37 -11.91 16.71
N GLU A 143 11.55 -12.95 16.65
CA GLU A 143 10.31 -13.05 17.43
C GLU A 143 10.59 -12.91 18.94
N LYS A 144 11.58 -13.65 19.44
CA LYS A 144 11.91 -13.72 20.88
C LYS A 144 12.50 -12.42 21.45
N TYR A 145 13.42 -11.79 20.73
CA TYR A 145 14.25 -10.71 21.29
C TYR A 145 13.90 -9.31 20.77
N VAL A 146 13.17 -9.21 19.66
CA VAL A 146 12.83 -7.93 19.04
C VAL A 146 11.33 -7.66 19.03
N LEU A 147 10.51 -8.62 18.59
CA LEU A 147 9.05 -8.42 18.52
C LEU A 147 8.37 -8.57 19.89
N ARG A 148 8.76 -9.57 20.70
CA ARG A 148 8.21 -9.82 22.04
C ARG A 148 8.99 -9.10 23.14
N ARG A 149 9.22 -7.79 22.98
CA ARG A 149 9.73 -7.00 24.11
C ARG A 149 8.58 -6.70 25.08
N GLU A 150 8.45 -7.57 26.08
CA GLU A 150 7.89 -7.23 27.40
C GLU A 150 8.91 -6.39 28.20
#